data_AF-A0A836HVM5-F1
#
_entry.id   AF-A0A836HVM5-F1
#
_cell.length_a   1.000
_cell.length_b   1.000
_cell.length_c   1.000
_cell.angle_alpha   90.00
_cell.angle_beta   90.00
_cell.angle_gamma   90.00
#
_symmetry.space_group_name_H-M   'P 1'
#
loop_
_entity.id
_entity.type
_entity.pdbx_description
1 polymer ?
#
loop_
_entity_poly.entity_id
_entity_poly.type
_entity_poly.pdbx_seq_one_letter_code
_entity_poly.pdbx_strand_id
1 'polypeptide(L)' 'MFDDSCCTVWSAPNYCYRCGNVASILEVGEDSKTDRNVVYFTAATADVRGHLSKQPPPEYFL' A
#
# COMPACT_ATOMS: atom_id res chain seq x y z
N MET A 1 -0.91 -17.46 14.51
CA MET A 1 -0.02 -16.28 14.65
C MET A 1 -0.94 -15.07 14.71
N PHE A 2 -0.97 -14.37 15.85
CA PHE A 2 -1.84 -13.22 16.21
C PHE A 2 -3.37 -13.35 16.06
N ASP A 3 -3.96 -14.46 15.61
CA ASP A 3 -5.42 -14.73 15.65
C ASP A 3 -6.30 -13.54 15.19
N ASP A 4 -5.95 -12.94 14.04
CA ASP A 4 -6.59 -11.77 13.43
C ASP A 4 -6.66 -10.50 14.33
N SER A 5 -5.91 -10.49 15.43
CA SER A 5 -5.78 -9.33 16.33
C SER A 5 -4.79 -8.27 15.83
N CYS A 6 -4.00 -8.58 14.82
CA CYS A 6 -3.01 -7.68 14.24
C CYS A 6 -3.04 -7.76 12.71
N CYS A 7 -3.12 -6.61 12.06
CA CYS A 7 -3.01 -6.50 10.60
C CYS A 7 -2.11 -5.32 10.24
N THR A 8 -1.42 -5.44 9.11
CA THR A 8 -0.60 -4.38 8.53
C THR A 8 -1.20 -3.97 7.20
N VAL A 9 -1.47 -2.68 7.06
CA VAL A 9 -1.94 -2.09 5.79
C VAL A 9 -0.80 -1.27 5.22
N TRP A 10 -0.45 -1.54 3.97
CA TRP A 10 0.55 -0.75 3.24
C TRP A 10 -0.08 -0.13 2.00
N SER A 11 -0.20 1.19 1.96
CA SER A 11 -0.95 1.89 0.90
C SER A 11 -0.07 2.50 -0.21
N ALA A 12 1.22 2.16 -0.28
CA ALA A 12 2.15 2.66 -1.30
C ALA A 12 2.56 1.55 -2.30
N PRO A 13 1.85 1.39 -3.43
CA PRO A 13 2.14 0.33 -4.38
C PRO A 13 3.40 0.67 -5.19
N ASN A 14 4.19 -0.36 -5.51
CA ASN A 14 5.51 -0.23 -6.11
C ASN A 14 6.34 0.84 -5.40
N TYR A 15 6.53 0.65 -4.10
CA TYR A 15 7.21 1.58 -3.22
C TYR A 15 8.57 1.99 -3.79
N CYS A 16 8.84 3.30 -3.73
CA CYS A 16 10.01 3.94 -4.33
C CYS A 16 10.27 3.57 -5.80
N TYR A 17 9.26 3.10 -6.54
CA TYR A 17 9.37 2.60 -7.92
C TYR A 17 10.34 1.44 -8.11
N ARG A 18 10.61 0.68 -7.04
CA ARG A 18 11.61 -0.41 -7.03
C ARG A 18 11.04 -1.72 -6.49
N CYS A 19 10.18 -1.63 -5.49
CA CYS A 19 9.82 -2.80 -4.68
C CYS A 19 8.81 -3.73 -5.37
N GLY A 20 8.06 -3.26 -6.37
CA GLY A 20 7.07 -4.08 -7.08
C GLY A 20 5.92 -4.61 -6.19
N ASN A 21 5.82 -4.16 -4.94
CA ASN A 21 4.78 -4.58 -4.01
C ASN A 21 3.39 -4.08 -4.46
N VAL A 22 2.36 -4.85 -4.14
CA VAL A 22 0.97 -4.35 -4.15
C VAL A 22 0.73 -3.48 -2.92
N ALA A 23 -0.35 -2.71 -2.95
CA ALA A 23 -0.85 -1.94 -1.81
C ALA A 23 -2.24 -2.40 -1.41
N SER A 24 -2.68 -1.97 -0.23
CA SER A 24 -3.96 -2.34 0.35
C SER A 24 -4.68 -1.16 1.00
N ILE A 25 -6.01 -1.27 1.07
CA ILE A 25 -6.92 -0.49 1.91
C ILE A 25 -7.65 -1.48 2.82
N LEU A 26 -7.80 -1.15 4.11
CA LEU A 26 -8.68 -1.89 5.01
C LEU A 26 -10.00 -1.13 5.13
N GLU A 27 -11.05 -1.72 4.61
CA GLU A 27 -12.43 -1.29 4.81
C GLU A 27 -12.95 -1.90 6.12
N VAL A 28 -13.55 -1.06 6.95
CA VAL A 28 -14.15 -1.46 8.23
C VAL A 28 -15.59 -0.99 8.20
N GLY A 29 -16.53 -1.92 8.26
CA GLY A 29 -17.96 -1.63 8.30
C GLY A 29 -18.48 -1.40 9.72
N GLU A 30 -19.81 -1.42 9.87
CA GLU A 30 -20.47 -1.06 11.15
C GLU A 30 -20.09 -2.02 12.28
N ASP A 31 -20.12 -3.34 12.03
CA ASP A 31 -19.55 -4.32 12.95
C ASP A 31 -18.09 -4.56 12.62
N SER A 32 -17.22 -3.73 13.20
CA SER A 32 -15.78 -3.82 13.03
C SER A 32 -15.15 -5.19 13.35
N LYS A 33 -15.83 -6.16 13.96
CA LYS A 33 -15.30 -7.52 14.20
C LYS A 33 -15.59 -8.49 13.06
N THR A 34 -16.69 -8.30 12.36
CA THR A 34 -17.18 -9.25 11.34
C THR A 34 -17.16 -8.64 9.93
N ASP A 35 -17.22 -7.32 9.85
CA ASP A 35 -17.26 -6.54 8.62
C ASP A 35 -15.91 -5.83 8.38
N ARG A 36 -14.94 -6.62 7.92
CA ARG A 36 -13.62 -6.15 7.50
C ARG A 36 -13.32 -6.69 6.11
N ASN A 37 -12.86 -5.83 5.22
CA ASN A 37 -12.45 -6.21 3.88
C ASN A 37 -11.10 -5.56 3.54
N VAL A 38 -10.19 -6.33 2.93
CA VAL A 38 -8.91 -5.80 2.45
C VAL A 38 -8.96 -5.70 0.94
N VAL A 39 -8.92 -4.46 0.45
CA VAL A 39 -8.89 -4.17 -0.99
C VAL A 39 -7.44 -4.01 -1.43
N TYR A 40 -6.99 -4.86 -2.35
CA TYR A 40 -5.64 -4.78 -2.92
C TYR A 40 -5.63 -4.01 -4.25
N PHE A 41 -4.57 -3.23 -4.47
CA PHE A 41 -4.39 -2.46 -5.70
C PHE A 41 -2.91 -2.35 -6.09
N THR A 42 -2.66 -2.14 -7.38
CA THR A 42 -1.32 -1.97 -7.95
C THR A 42 -1.00 -0.50 -8.22
N ALA A 43 0.25 -0.21 -8.56
CA ALA A 43 0.63 1.15 -8.95
C ALA A 43 -0.10 1.54 -10.23
N ALA A 44 -0.60 2.78 -10.29
CA ALA A 44 -1.14 3.37 -11.50
C ALA A 44 -0.10 3.33 -12.63
N THR A 45 -0.49 3.38 -13.90
CA THR A 45 0.46 3.36 -15.02
C THR A 45 1.40 4.58 -14.99
N ALA A 46 2.54 4.52 -15.70
CA ALA A 46 3.55 5.57 -15.60
C ALA A 46 3.12 6.90 -16.22
N ASP A 47 2.23 6.86 -17.21
CA ASP A 47 1.68 8.00 -17.96
C ASP A 47 0.78 8.93 -17.13
N VAL A 48 0.10 8.38 -16.11
CA VAL A 48 -0.72 9.17 -15.16
C VAL A 48 0.09 9.72 -13.98
N ARG A 49 1.34 9.29 -13.81
CA ARG A 49 2.23 9.79 -12.77
C ARG A 49 2.85 11.08 -13.29
N GLY A 50 2.28 12.21 -12.89
CA GLY A 50 2.84 13.54 -13.18
C GLY A 50 4.35 13.58 -12.96
N HIS A 51 5.06 14.37 -13.78
CA HIS A 51 6.52 14.42 -13.80
C HIS A 51 7.09 14.75 -12.41
N LEU A 52 7.48 13.73 -11.65
CA LEU A 52 8.25 13.93 -10.43
C LEU A 52 9.65 14.35 -10.85
N SER A 53 10.06 15.56 -10.47
CA SER A 53 11.47 15.93 -10.50
C SER A 53 12.23 14.84 -9.74
N LYS A 54 13.11 14.13 -10.44
CA LYS A 54 13.87 13.00 -9.89
C LYS A 54 14.80 13.50 -8.79
N GLN A 55 14.30 13.64 -7.56
CA GLN A 55 15.19 13.61 -6.42
C GLN A 55 15.56 12.15 -6.18
N PRO A 56 16.87 11.82 -6.08
CA PRO A 56 17.27 10.46 -5.77
C PRO A 56 16.62 10.07 -4.42
N PRO A 57 16.02 8.88 -4.33
CA PRO A 57 15.46 8.43 -3.07
C PRO A 57 16.58 8.35 -2.03
N PRO A 58 16.33 8.79 -0.79
CA PRO A 58 17.35 8.73 0.25
C PRO A 58 17.70 7.28 0.58
N GLU A 59 18.96 7.02 0.97
CA GLU A 59 19.52 5.66 1.08
C GLU A 59 18.90 4.81 2.20
N TYR A 60 18.12 5.38 3.11
CA TYR A 60 17.60 4.68 4.29
C TYR A 60 16.34 3.82 4.02
N PHE A 61 15.87 3.73 2.78
CA PHE A 61 14.75 2.85 2.40
C PHE A 61 15.19 1.45 1.93
N LEU A 62 16.33 0.98 2.44
CA LEU A 62 16.87 -0.38 2.26
C LEU A 62 17.01 -1.09 3.61
#